data_AF-A0A661HS77-F1
#
_entry.id   AF-A0A661HS77-F1
#
_cell.length_a   1.000
_cell.length_b   1.000
_cell.length_c   1.000
_cell.angle_alpha   90.00
_cell.angle_beta   90.00
_cell.angle_gamma   90.00
#
_symmetry.space_group_name_H-M   'P 1'
#
loop_
_entity.id
_entity.type
_entity.pdbx_description
1 polymer ?
#
loop_
_entity_poly.entity_id
_entity_poly.type
_entity_poly.pdbx_seq_one_letter_code
_entity_poly.pdbx_strand_id
1 'polypeptide(L)'
;MALRRRAFTLIEVLISIALLSLVLLALYKSIDMLRDSNRQLFQYLEKASREKVGTEILFLDIAGSDGNISIVGNEFSRLCLENTINSLYGLSTAKVCWVIGKKEKRLFRSEGNGYILPLRSDDRVAVDTVLEDIDLFRVYRKKSEVLVMLRQKGKKSISFLVQGVPENIKKKPKKTKRSKKPKRSKKSKRPQNSPHTPPRGDSAPSAPPKE
;
A
#
# COMPACT_ATOMS: atom_id res chain seq x y z
N MET A 1 74.03 3.23 52.44
CA MET A 1 72.85 4.02 52.86
C MET A 1 71.59 3.26 52.50
N ALA A 2 70.88 2.68 53.47
CA ALA A 2 69.60 2.04 53.21
C ALA A 2 68.52 3.13 53.06
N LEU A 3 67.92 3.24 51.88
CA LEU A 3 66.79 4.14 51.63
C LEU A 3 65.60 3.70 52.49
N ARG A 4 65.19 4.53 53.46
CA ARG A 4 63.93 4.37 54.20
C ARG A 4 62.76 4.45 53.23
N ARG A 5 62.19 3.31 52.85
CA ARG A 5 60.90 3.26 52.14
C ARG A 5 59.80 3.41 53.18
N ARG A 6 58.99 4.48 53.06
CA ARG A 6 57.78 4.63 53.88
C ARG A 6 56.76 3.60 53.41
N ALA A 7 56.33 2.71 54.31
CA ALA A 7 55.25 1.79 54.05
C ALA A 7 53.91 2.49 54.31
N PHE A 8 52.90 2.16 53.51
CA PHE A 8 51.53 2.61 53.75
C PHE A 8 51.01 2.05 55.09
N THR A 9 50.29 2.88 55.83
CA THR A 9 49.65 2.44 57.07
C THR A 9 48.39 1.64 56.75
N LEU A 10 48.04 0.67 57.60
CA LEU A 10 46.86 -0.17 57.38
C LEU A 10 45.56 0.66 57.34
N ILE A 11 45.49 1.75 58.10
CA ILE A 11 44.37 2.68 58.09
C ILE A 11 44.21 3.40 56.74
N GLU A 12 45.32 3.78 56.09
CA GLU A 12 45.33 4.47 54.80
C GLU A 12 44.86 3.55 53.67
N VAL A 13 45.21 2.27 53.73
CA VAL A 13 44.69 1.25 52.81
C VAL A 13 43.18 1.07 52.98
N LEU A 14 42.70 1.03 54.23
CA LEU A 14 41.28 0.83 54.53
C LEU A 14 40.42 2.02 54.06
N ILE A 15 40.91 3.25 54.28
CA ILE A 15 40.27 4.47 53.75
C ILE A 15 40.26 4.46 52.22
N SER A 16 41.36 4.04 51.58
CA SER A 16 41.44 3.96 50.12
C SER A 16 40.44 2.97 49.53
N ILE A 17 40.26 1.80 50.15
CA ILE A 17 39.25 0.81 49.72
C ILE A 17 37.85 1.39 49.88
N ALA A 18 37.53 2.03 51.01
CA ALA A 18 36.22 2.63 51.25
C ALA A 18 35.89 3.72 50.22
N LEU A 19 36.84 4.60 49.93
CA LEU A 19 36.69 5.64 48.90
C LEU A 19 36.54 5.03 47.51
N LEU A 20 37.34 4.00 47.19
CA LEU A 20 37.24 3.30 45.91
C LEU A 20 35.87 2.64 45.72
N SER A 21 35.35 1.96 46.74
CA SER A 21 34.02 1.35 46.71
C SER A 21 32.92 2.38 46.46
N LEU A 22 33.01 3.57 47.08
CA LEU A 22 32.05 4.65 46.86
C LEU A 22 32.08 5.17 45.41
N VAL A 23 33.29 5.34 44.85
CA VAL A 23 33.47 5.76 43.45
C VAL A 23 32.94 4.69 42.48
N LEU A 24 33.20 3.41 42.75
CA LEU A 24 32.72 2.30 41.91
C LEU A 24 31.20 2.24 41.84
N LEU A 25 30.50 2.49 42.96
CA LEU A 25 29.03 2.55 42.98
C LEU A 25 28.49 3.69 42.11
N ALA A 26 29.11 4.87 42.17
CA ALA A 26 28.72 6.00 41.34
C ALA A 26 28.99 5.74 39.85
N LEU A 27 30.13 5.13 39.53
CA LEU A 27 30.48 4.75 38.16
C LEU A 27 29.51 3.73 37.57
N TYR A 28 29.14 2.70 38.35
CA TYR A 28 28.21 1.67 37.87
C TYR A 28 26.84 2.28 37.51
N LYS A 29 26.30 3.14 38.38
CA LYS A 29 25.05 3.87 38.09
C LYS A 29 25.17 4.75 36.83
N SER A 30 26.31 5.41 36.65
CA SER A 30 26.55 6.28 35.50
C SER A 30 26.59 5.46 34.20
N ILE A 31 27.22 4.29 34.22
CA ILE A 31 27.27 3.36 33.09
C ILE A 31 25.86 2.87 32.73
N ASP A 32 25.04 2.50 33.72
CA ASP A 32 23.68 2.04 33.47
C ASP A 32 22.82 3.15 32.87
N MET A 33 22.90 4.37 33.39
CA MET A 33 22.20 5.53 32.81
C MET A 33 22.65 5.82 31.36
N LEU A 34 23.95 5.70 31.06
CA LEU A 34 24.48 5.87 29.71
C LEU A 34 23.96 4.78 28.75
N ARG A 35 23.93 3.52 29.21
CA ARG A 35 23.40 2.39 28.43
C ARG A 35 21.92 2.58 28.11
N ASP A 36 21.12 2.97 29.10
CA ASP A 36 19.69 3.20 28.91
C ASP A 36 19.43 4.39 27.97
N SER A 37 20.18 5.48 28.14
CA SER A 37 20.09 6.66 27.25
C SER A 37 20.43 6.29 25.80
N ASN A 38 21.49 5.53 25.58
CA ASN A 38 21.88 5.07 24.24
C ASN A 38 20.83 4.15 23.63
N ARG A 39 20.25 3.24 24.44
CA ARG A 39 19.18 2.36 23.98
C ARG A 39 17.95 3.16 23.55
N GLN A 40 17.53 4.15 24.33
CA GLN A 40 16.42 5.02 23.98
C GLN A 40 16.72 5.79 22.68
N LEU A 41 17.90 6.41 22.57
CA LEU A 41 18.30 7.14 21.37
C LEU A 41 18.27 6.25 20.13
N PHE A 42 18.81 5.03 20.23
CA PHE A 42 18.80 4.07 19.13
C PHE A 42 17.37 3.72 18.70
N GLN A 43 16.46 3.48 19.66
CA GLN A 43 15.04 3.24 19.35
C GLN A 43 14.37 4.43 18.67
N TYR A 44 14.68 5.65 19.07
CA TYR A 44 14.17 6.85 18.40
C TYR A 44 14.69 6.94 16.95
N LEU A 45 15.98 6.70 16.73
CA LEU A 45 16.59 6.71 15.40
C LEU A 45 16.00 5.63 14.49
N GLU A 46 15.82 4.42 15.01
CA GLU A 46 15.22 3.31 14.27
C GLU A 46 13.76 3.62 13.87
N LYS A 47 12.99 4.23 14.76
CA LYS A 47 11.61 4.67 14.45
C LYS A 47 11.58 5.79 13.41
N ALA A 48 12.46 6.78 13.53
CA ALA A 48 12.56 7.87 12.55
C ALA A 48 13.01 7.37 11.17
N SER A 49 13.94 6.41 11.14
CA SER A 49 14.40 5.76 9.91
C SER A 49 13.26 5.01 9.23
N ARG A 50 12.49 4.22 9.97
CA ARG A 50 11.30 3.52 9.44
C ARG A 50 10.25 4.47 8.86
N GLU A 51 10.00 5.60 9.53
CA GLU A 51 9.09 6.65 9.06
C GLU A 51 9.55 7.26 7.73
N LYS A 52 10.85 7.57 7.62
CA LYS A 52 11.46 8.08 6.39
C LYS A 52 11.32 7.07 5.25
N VAL A 53 11.73 5.82 5.48
CA VAL A 53 11.68 4.75 4.47
C VAL A 53 10.24 4.50 4.02
N GLY A 54 9.28 4.43 4.96
CA GLY A 54 7.86 4.25 4.61
C GLY A 54 7.29 5.38 3.76
N THR A 55 7.67 6.62 4.08
CA THR A 55 7.26 7.81 3.30
C THR A 55 7.88 7.82 1.91
N GLU A 56 9.16 7.44 1.81
CA GLU A 56 9.90 7.35 0.55
C GLU A 56 9.32 6.27 -0.37
N ILE A 57 9.01 5.08 0.16
CA ILE A 57 8.37 4.02 -0.60
C ILE A 57 6.99 4.47 -1.11
N LEU A 58 6.17 5.12 -0.26
CA LEU A 58 4.87 5.63 -0.70
C LEU A 58 5.02 6.70 -1.79
N PHE A 59 6.01 7.59 -1.68
CA PHE A 59 6.33 8.56 -2.71
C PHE A 59 6.69 7.88 -4.03
N LEU A 60 7.60 6.90 -3.99
CA LEU A 60 8.06 6.16 -5.16
C LEU A 60 6.95 5.31 -5.79
N ASP A 61 6.08 4.70 -4.99
CA ASP A 61 4.91 3.97 -5.49
C ASP A 61 4.03 4.89 -6.35
N ILE A 62 3.74 6.11 -5.87
CA ILE A 62 2.92 7.10 -6.57
C ILE A 62 3.64 7.66 -7.79
N ALA A 63 4.92 8.02 -7.66
CA ALA A 63 5.72 8.60 -8.73
C ALA A 63 5.95 7.60 -9.88
N GLY A 64 6.16 6.33 -9.54
CA GLY A 64 6.31 5.22 -10.49
C GLY A 64 5.00 4.64 -11.02
N SER A 65 3.85 5.25 -10.70
CA SER A 65 2.54 4.77 -11.13
C SER A 65 2.22 5.14 -12.58
N ASP A 66 1.50 4.26 -13.25
CA ASP A 66 0.89 4.51 -14.56
C ASP A 66 -0.30 5.52 -14.52
N GLY A 67 -0.63 6.04 -13.33
CA GLY A 67 -1.73 6.96 -13.13
C GLY A 67 -3.11 6.30 -12.97
N ASN A 68 -3.19 4.97 -13.01
CA ASN A 68 -4.40 4.22 -12.67
C ASN A 68 -4.53 4.06 -11.15
N ILE A 69 -4.90 5.16 -10.51
CA ILE A 69 -4.98 5.31 -9.05
C ILE A 69 -6.44 5.35 -8.61
N SER A 70 -6.81 4.46 -7.71
CA SER A 70 -8.08 4.43 -7.00
C SER A 70 -7.91 4.95 -5.57
N ILE A 71 -8.67 5.98 -5.21
CA ILE A 71 -8.68 6.55 -3.86
C ILE A 71 -10.09 6.42 -3.31
N VAL A 72 -10.24 5.73 -2.18
CA VAL A 72 -11.50 5.61 -1.45
C VAL A 72 -11.30 6.25 -0.08
N GLY A 73 -12.06 7.29 0.23
CA GLY A 73 -11.93 8.03 1.50
C GLY A 73 -13.18 7.94 2.34
N ASN A 74 -13.07 7.33 3.53
CA ASN A 74 -14.02 7.52 4.63
C ASN A 74 -13.29 8.24 5.78
N GLU A 75 -12.92 7.53 6.84
CA GLU A 75 -12.11 8.03 7.97
C GLU A 75 -10.63 8.17 7.59
N PHE A 76 -10.09 7.14 6.93
CA PHE A 76 -8.77 7.12 6.33
C PHE A 76 -8.90 6.89 4.83
N SER A 77 -7.95 7.42 4.05
CA SER A 77 -7.86 7.09 2.64
C SER A 77 -7.36 5.65 2.46
N ARG A 78 -7.96 4.92 1.53
CA ARG A 78 -7.38 3.74 0.90
C ARG A 78 -6.88 4.17 -0.47
N LEU A 79 -5.60 3.94 -0.74
CA LEU A 79 -4.96 4.26 -2.00
C LEU A 79 -4.58 2.94 -2.67
N CYS A 80 -5.03 2.71 -3.90
CA CYS A 80 -4.60 1.57 -4.71
C CYS A 80 -4.06 2.07 -6.04
N LEU A 81 -2.89 1.59 -6.42
CA LEU A 81 -2.23 1.85 -7.69
C LEU A 81 -2.25 0.53 -8.47
N GLU A 82 -2.94 0.51 -9.61
CA GLU A 82 -3.08 -0.74 -10.38
C GLU A 82 -1.74 -1.19 -10.98
N ASN A 83 -0.91 -0.23 -11.43
CA ASN A 83 0.46 -0.51 -11.84
C ASN A 83 1.41 0.54 -11.29
N THR A 84 2.48 0.07 -10.64
CA THR A 84 3.68 0.84 -10.31
C THR A 84 4.93 0.03 -10.64
N ILE A 85 6.01 0.72 -11.00
CA ILE A 85 7.34 0.11 -11.20
C ILE A 85 8.09 -0.08 -9.88
N ASN A 86 7.60 0.49 -8.78
CA ASN A 86 8.24 0.39 -7.47
C ASN A 86 7.82 -0.88 -6.73
N SER A 87 8.34 -2.03 -7.15
CA SER A 87 8.13 -3.31 -6.48
C SER A 87 9.20 -3.57 -5.42
N LEU A 88 8.79 -3.97 -4.22
CA LEU A 88 9.71 -4.43 -3.17
C LEU A 88 10.07 -5.92 -3.31
N TYR A 89 9.29 -6.67 -4.10
CA TYR A 89 9.41 -8.12 -4.25
C TYR A 89 9.78 -8.55 -5.67
N GLY A 90 10.33 -7.64 -6.49
CA GLY A 90 10.91 -7.95 -7.80
C GLY A 90 9.89 -8.17 -8.93
N LEU A 91 8.67 -7.66 -8.80
CA LEU A 91 7.68 -7.62 -9.88
C LEU A 91 8.02 -6.50 -10.86
N SER A 92 7.95 -6.78 -12.17
CA SER A 92 8.18 -5.77 -13.22
C SER A 92 7.14 -4.64 -13.20
N THR A 93 5.91 -5.00 -12.87
CA THR A 93 4.81 -4.07 -12.57
C THR A 93 3.99 -4.68 -11.44
N ALA A 94 3.75 -3.91 -10.38
CA ALA A 94 3.01 -4.37 -9.22
C ALA A 94 1.71 -3.58 -9.03
N LYS A 95 0.67 -4.27 -8.56
CA LYS A 95 -0.48 -3.61 -7.94
C LYS A 95 -0.17 -3.38 -6.47
N VAL A 96 -0.24 -2.14 -6.04
CA VAL A 96 0.06 -1.74 -4.66
C VAL A 96 -1.14 -1.07 -4.03
N CYS A 97 -1.53 -1.48 -2.82
CA CYS A 97 -2.55 -0.82 -2.05
C CYS A 97 -2.03 -0.42 -0.67
N TRP A 98 -2.30 0.82 -0.30
CA TRP A 98 -2.05 1.41 0.99
C TRP A 98 -3.37 1.52 1.76
N VAL A 99 -3.44 0.87 2.92
CA VAL A 99 -4.66 0.80 3.72
C VAL A 99 -4.34 0.85 5.21
N ILE A 100 -5.22 1.48 5.97
CA ILE A 100 -5.12 1.48 7.43
C ILE A 100 -6.03 0.41 8.03
N GLY A 101 -5.46 -0.41 8.90
CA GLY A 101 -6.23 -1.34 9.72
C GLY A 101 -7.08 -0.58 10.74
N LYS A 102 -8.40 -0.76 10.71
CA LYS A 102 -9.35 -0.02 11.57
C LYS A 102 -9.10 -0.21 13.07
N LYS A 103 -8.70 -1.42 13.49
CA LYS A 103 -8.52 -1.76 14.90
C LYS A 103 -7.17 -1.31 15.43
N GLU A 104 -6.12 -1.56 14.66
CA GLU A 104 -4.73 -1.35 15.09
C GLU A 104 -4.15 0.02 14.68
N LYS A 105 -4.83 0.77 13.82
CA LYS A 105 -4.35 2.06 13.28
C LYS A 105 -2.94 1.96 12.68
N ARG A 106 -2.61 0.81 12.08
CA ARG A 106 -1.35 0.59 11.36
C ARG A 106 -1.58 0.80 9.87
N LEU A 107 -0.60 1.40 9.20
CA LEU A 107 -0.55 1.55 7.76
C LEU A 107 0.09 0.31 7.16
N PHE A 108 -0.68 -0.37 6.32
CA PHE A 108 -0.25 -1.53 5.56
C PHE A 108 -0.03 -1.16 4.11
N ARG A 109 1.01 -1.75 3.53
CA ARG A 109 1.27 -1.78 2.09
C ARG A 109 1.09 -3.22 1.64
N SER A 110 0.12 -3.46 0.76
CA SER A 110 -0.05 -4.75 0.12
C SER A 110 0.48 -4.68 -1.32
N GLU A 111 1.23 -5.68 -1.74
CA GLU A 111 1.84 -5.78 -3.08
C GLU A 111 1.55 -7.15 -3.69
N GLY A 112 1.15 -7.17 -4.96
CA GLY A 112 0.91 -8.40 -5.70
C GLY A 112 0.37 -8.10 -7.10
N ASN A 113 -0.16 -9.13 -7.76
CA ASN A 113 -0.75 -9.01 -9.09
C ASN A 113 -2.24 -9.34 -9.07
N GLY A 114 -3.06 -8.46 -9.64
CA GLY A 114 -4.46 -8.75 -9.94
C GLY A 114 -5.42 -8.95 -8.75
N TYR A 115 -4.97 -8.71 -7.52
CA TYR A 115 -5.81 -8.87 -6.33
C TYR A 115 -6.79 -7.70 -6.14
N ILE A 116 -7.78 -7.90 -5.28
CA ILE A 116 -8.78 -6.89 -4.92
C ILE A 116 -8.92 -6.88 -3.39
N LEU A 117 -9.08 -5.70 -2.81
CA LEU A 117 -9.37 -5.58 -1.37
C LEU A 117 -10.88 -5.66 -1.11
N PRO A 118 -11.34 -6.40 -0.08
CA PRO A 118 -10.56 -7.18 0.88
C PRO A 118 -9.98 -8.47 0.26
N LEU A 119 -8.79 -8.86 0.75
CA LEU A 119 -8.07 -10.04 0.26
C LEU A 119 -8.86 -11.34 0.48
N ARG A 120 -8.74 -12.25 -0.46
CA ARG A 120 -9.26 -13.61 -0.41
C ARG A 120 -8.17 -14.58 0.05
N SER A 121 -8.58 -15.78 0.45
CA SER A 121 -7.65 -16.81 0.97
C SER A 121 -6.66 -17.32 -0.08
N ASP A 122 -7.00 -17.20 -1.36
CA ASP A 122 -6.20 -17.60 -2.51
C ASP A 122 -5.33 -16.46 -3.08
N ASP A 123 -5.49 -15.23 -2.59
CA ASP A 123 -4.71 -14.08 -3.05
C ASP A 123 -3.24 -14.21 -2.62
N ARG A 124 -2.34 -14.28 -3.61
CA ARG A 124 -0.88 -14.25 -3.39
C ARG A 124 -0.40 -12.81 -3.33
N VAL A 125 -0.45 -12.24 -2.13
CA VAL A 125 -0.13 -10.83 -1.87
C VAL A 125 0.82 -10.74 -0.69
N ALA A 126 1.90 -9.99 -0.85
CA ALA A 126 2.78 -9.63 0.25
C ALA A 126 2.18 -8.43 0.99
N VAL A 127 2.14 -8.48 2.33
CA VAL A 127 1.57 -7.41 3.16
C VAL A 127 2.59 -6.98 4.19
N ASP A 128 3.06 -5.75 4.05
CA ASP A 128 3.99 -5.13 4.97
C ASP A 128 3.27 -4.19 5.93
N THR A 129 3.67 -4.23 7.20
CA THR A 129 3.36 -3.13 8.11
C THR A 129 4.40 -2.05 7.91
N VAL A 130 3.97 -0.87 7.47
CA VAL A 130 4.88 0.25 7.18
C VAL A 130 4.99 1.17 8.39
N LEU A 131 3.86 1.59 8.98
CA LEU A 131 3.83 2.49 10.12
C LEU A 131 2.74 2.12 11.12
N GLU A 132 2.96 2.52 12.37
CA GLU A 132 2.06 2.27 13.50
C GLU A 132 1.49 3.58 14.04
N ASP A 133 0.43 3.50 14.86
CA ASP A 133 -0.17 4.65 15.55
C ASP A 133 -0.59 5.80 14.61
N ILE A 134 -1.17 5.48 13.46
CA ILE A 134 -1.60 6.47 12.47
C ILE A 134 -2.88 7.16 12.93
N ASP A 135 -2.87 8.49 12.95
CA ASP A 135 -4.03 9.31 13.27
C ASP A 135 -4.54 10.11 12.06
N LEU A 136 -3.72 10.28 11.02
CA LEU A 136 -4.12 10.86 9.75
C LEU A 136 -3.47 10.12 8.58
N PHE A 137 -4.28 9.72 7.61
CA PHE A 137 -3.82 9.34 6.29
C PHE A 137 -4.86 9.75 5.26
N ARG A 138 -4.54 10.79 4.50
CA ARG A 138 -5.40 11.35 3.47
C ARG A 138 -4.61 11.49 2.19
N VAL A 139 -5.22 11.03 1.10
CA VAL A 139 -4.66 11.13 -0.24
C VAL A 139 -5.69 11.88 -1.09
N TYR A 140 -5.23 12.92 -1.76
CA TYR A 140 -6.02 13.72 -2.69
C TYR A 140 -5.37 13.68 -4.05
N ARG A 141 -6.18 13.61 -5.11
CA ARG A 141 -5.69 13.68 -6.48
C ARG A 141 -6.40 14.80 -7.23
N LYS A 142 -5.63 15.61 -7.93
CA LYS A 142 -6.11 16.64 -8.86
C LYS A 142 -5.25 16.56 -10.11
N LYS A 143 -5.84 16.19 -11.24
CA LYS A 143 -5.12 16.07 -12.52
C LYS A 143 -3.90 15.13 -12.39
N SER A 144 -2.71 15.66 -12.69
CA SER A 144 -1.41 15.00 -12.58
C SER A 144 -0.73 15.15 -11.21
N GLU A 145 -1.46 15.66 -10.21
CA GLU A 145 -0.94 15.90 -8.88
C GLU A 145 -1.62 15.00 -7.85
N VAL A 146 -0.82 14.41 -6.95
CA VAL A 146 -1.27 13.60 -5.83
C VAL A 146 -0.67 14.16 -4.54
N LEU A 147 -1.54 14.67 -3.67
CA LEU A 147 -1.16 15.16 -2.34
C LEU A 147 -1.39 14.05 -1.31
N VAL A 148 -0.35 13.73 -0.55
CA VAL A 148 -0.43 12.81 0.58
C VAL A 148 -0.24 13.59 1.87
N MET A 149 -1.09 13.30 2.86
CA MET A 149 -0.95 13.76 4.23
C MET A 149 -0.95 12.55 5.16
N LEU A 150 0.08 12.46 6.00
CA LEU A 150 0.33 11.36 6.91
C LEU A 150 0.71 11.91 8.29
N ARG A 151 0.16 11.35 9.36
CA ARG A 151 0.53 11.70 10.73
C ARG A 151 0.43 10.48 11.64
N GLN A 152 1.39 10.38 12.55
CA GLN A 152 1.40 9.44 13.66
C GLN A 152 1.06 10.17 14.96
N LYS A 153 0.45 9.46 15.89
CA LYS A 153 0.09 9.98 17.22
C LYS A 153 1.32 10.60 17.92
N GLY A 154 1.19 11.86 18.33
CA GLY A 154 2.25 12.59 19.04
C GLY A 154 3.40 13.10 18.16
N LYS A 155 3.31 12.96 16.83
CA LYS A 155 4.29 13.49 15.88
C LYS A 155 3.71 14.62 15.02
N LYS A 156 4.61 15.38 14.37
CA LYS A 156 4.22 16.38 13.37
C LYS A 156 3.68 15.70 12.11
N SER A 157 2.77 16.37 11.41
CA SER A 157 2.24 15.87 10.15
C SER A 157 3.32 15.94 9.07
N ILE A 158 3.42 14.88 8.28
CA ILE A 158 4.18 14.85 7.03
C ILE A 158 3.20 15.06 5.88
N SER A 159 3.54 15.93 4.95
CA SER A 159 2.78 16.14 3.71
C SER A 159 3.72 16.29 2.54
N PHE A 160 3.42 15.62 1.43
CA PHE A 160 4.19 15.74 0.21
C PHE A 160 3.27 15.67 -1.01
N LEU A 161 3.69 16.37 -2.07
CA LEU A 161 2.99 16.45 -3.34
C LEU A 161 3.81 15.70 -4.39
N VAL A 162 3.20 14.77 -5.08
CA VAL A 162 3.77 14.11 -6.26
C VAL A 162 3.15 14.74 -7.50
N GLN A 163 3.98 15.30 -8.37
CA GLN A 163 3.57 15.89 -9.65
C GLN A 163 3.98 14.99 -10.81
N GLY A 164 3.32 15.16 -11.96
CA GLY A 164 3.65 14.40 -13.18
C GLY A 164 3.05 13.00 -13.22
N VAL A 165 2.13 12.66 -12.31
CA VAL A 165 1.41 11.39 -12.35
C VAL A 165 0.51 11.38 -13.59
N PRO A 166 0.58 10.37 -14.48
CA PRO A 166 -0.23 10.35 -15.70
C PRO A 166 -1.72 10.46 -15.42
N GLU A 167 -2.46 11.22 -16.23
CA GLU A 167 -3.93 11.24 -16.12
C GLU A 167 -4.53 9.99 -16.75
N ASN A 168 -5.44 9.31 -16.03
CA ASN A 168 -6.18 8.20 -16.61
C ASN A 168 -7.25 8.77 -17.57
N ILE A 169 -6.91 8.85 -18.86
CA ILE A 169 -7.85 9.23 -19.91
C ILE A 169 -8.83 8.06 -20.09
N LYS A 170 -9.90 8.03 -19.30
CA LYS A 170 -11.04 7.14 -19.54
C LYS A 170 -11.59 7.47 -20.93
N LYS A 171 -11.23 6.66 -21.94
CA LYS A 171 -11.78 6.78 -23.30
C LYS A 171 -13.31 6.73 -23.20
N LYS A 172 -13.98 7.85 -23.47
CA LYS A 172 -15.45 7.90 -23.50
C LYS A 172 -15.96 6.80 -24.44
N PRO A 173 -16.93 5.97 -24.04
CA PRO A 173 -17.49 4.97 -24.93
C PRO A 173 -18.06 5.69 -26.17
N LYS A 174 -17.58 5.32 -27.36
CA LYS A 174 -18.11 5.82 -28.64
C LYS A 174 -19.59 5.47 -28.67
N LYS A 175 -20.47 6.47 -28.57
CA LYS A 175 -21.90 6.31 -28.80
C LYS A 175 -22.08 5.76 -30.22
N THR A 176 -22.41 4.48 -30.34
CA THR A 176 -22.80 3.85 -31.59
C THR A 176 -24.00 4.63 -32.14
N LYS A 177 -23.83 5.34 -33.26
CA LYS A 177 -24.93 6.03 -33.95
C LYS A 177 -25.95 4.97 -34.35
N ARG A 178 -27.12 4.96 -33.69
CA ARG A 178 -28.29 4.19 -34.13
C ARG A 178 -28.58 4.54 -35.59
N SER A 179 -28.46 3.56 -36.47
CA SER A 179 -28.87 3.65 -37.87
C SER A 179 -30.36 4.01 -37.95
N LYS A 180 -30.69 5.01 -38.76
CA LYS A 180 -32.07 5.42 -39.03
C LYS A 180 -32.82 4.26 -39.72
N LYS A 181 -33.94 3.81 -39.15
CA LYS A 181 -34.90 2.91 -39.79
C LYS A 181 -35.36 3.49 -41.15
N PRO A 182 -35.44 2.69 -42.23
CA PRO A 182 -35.99 3.16 -43.49
C PRO A 182 -37.53 3.32 -43.39
N LYS A 183 -38.03 4.40 -43.99
CA LYS A 183 -39.46 4.71 -44.12
C LYS A 183 -40.16 3.65 -44.99
N ARG A 184 -41.22 3.04 -44.46
CA ARG A 184 -42.19 2.22 -45.20
C ARG A 184 -42.91 3.10 -46.24
N SER A 185 -42.74 2.82 -47.52
CA SER A 185 -43.62 3.30 -48.60
C SER A 185 -44.74 2.29 -48.88
N LYS A 186 -45.86 2.82 -49.38
CA LYS A 186 -47.19 2.21 -49.48
C LYS A 186 -47.34 1.25 -50.67
N LYS A 187 -48.00 0.11 -50.41
CA LYS A 187 -49.10 -0.56 -51.16
C LYS A 187 -49.28 -0.26 -52.67
N SER A 188 -49.17 -1.30 -53.51
CA SER A 188 -49.86 -1.47 -54.81
C SER A 188 -49.86 -2.98 -55.18
N LYS A 189 -50.91 -3.72 -54.80
CA LYS A 189 -51.94 -4.37 -55.65
C LYS A 189 -51.41 -5.21 -56.84
N ARG A 190 -51.59 -6.53 -56.69
CA ARG A 190 -51.48 -7.64 -57.67
C ARG A 190 -52.72 -7.69 -58.58
N PRO A 191 -52.64 -8.38 -59.72
CA PRO A 191 -53.68 -9.38 -60.02
C PRO A 191 -53.10 -10.77 -60.29
N GLN A 192 -53.92 -11.76 -59.96
CA GLN A 192 -53.72 -13.21 -60.09
C GLN A 192 -53.72 -13.67 -61.56
N ASN A 193 -53.00 -14.76 -61.84
CA ASN A 193 -53.53 -15.89 -62.59
C ASN A 193 -52.73 -17.17 -62.25
N SER A 194 -53.46 -18.24 -61.98
CA SER A 194 -53.08 -19.65 -61.85
C SER A 194 -53.85 -20.41 -62.96
N PRO A 195 -53.68 -21.72 -63.28
CA PRO A 195 -53.31 -22.83 -62.39
C PRO A 195 -52.48 -24.00 -63.01
N HIS A 196 -51.92 -24.88 -62.18
CA HIS A 196 -52.07 -26.35 -62.28
C HIS A 196 -51.26 -27.08 -61.17
N THR A 197 -51.81 -28.19 -60.69
CA THR A 197 -51.35 -29.12 -59.64
C THR A 197 -51.66 -30.56 -60.12
N PRO A 198 -51.30 -31.66 -59.44
CA PRO A 198 -50.08 -32.13 -58.74
C PRO A 198 -49.67 -33.55 -59.31
N PRO A 199 -48.99 -34.54 -58.65
CA PRO A 199 -49.25 -35.12 -57.31
C PRO A 199 -48.05 -35.59 -56.42
N ARG A 200 -48.33 -35.64 -55.10
CA ARG A 200 -48.01 -36.63 -54.03
C ARG A 200 -46.59 -37.19 -53.80
N GLY A 201 -46.23 -37.23 -52.50
CA GLY A 201 -45.29 -38.17 -51.89
C GLY A 201 -45.12 -37.92 -50.37
N ASP A 202 -45.67 -38.80 -49.55
CA ASP A 202 -45.63 -38.86 -48.08
C ASP A 202 -44.19 -38.98 -47.52
N SER A 203 -43.80 -38.57 -46.31
CA SER A 203 -44.18 -39.11 -44.99
C SER A 203 -43.22 -38.53 -43.92
N ALA A 204 -43.68 -38.45 -42.66
CA ALA A 204 -42.92 -38.02 -41.47
C ALA A 204 -42.24 -39.24 -40.77
N PRO A 205 -41.90 -39.20 -39.46
CA PRO A 205 -40.79 -38.54 -38.76
C PRO A 205 -39.94 -39.54 -37.91
N SER A 206 -38.79 -39.13 -37.36
CA SER A 206 -38.27 -39.71 -36.10
C SER A 206 -37.11 -38.93 -35.47
N ALA A 207 -37.19 -38.78 -34.15
CA ALA A 207 -36.13 -38.42 -33.21
C ALA A 207 -36.01 -39.57 -32.16
N PRO A 208 -35.24 -39.43 -31.06
CA PRO A 208 -33.84 -39.85 -30.83
C PRO A 208 -33.74 -41.05 -29.83
N PRO A 209 -32.53 -41.42 -29.34
CA PRO A 209 -32.15 -41.09 -27.94
C PRO A 209 -30.63 -40.77 -27.78
N LYS A 210 -30.21 -39.83 -26.91
CA LYS A 210 -29.85 -39.97 -25.48
C LYS A 210 -28.85 -41.09 -25.15
N GLU A 211 -27.62 -40.67 -24.81
CA GLU A 211 -26.83 -41.06 -23.62
C GLU A 211 -26.11 -39.82 -23.09
#